data_AF-A0A9D6I7W6-F1
#
_entry.id   AF-A0A9D6I7W6-F1
#
_cell.length_a   1.000
_cell.length_b   1.000
_cell.length_c   1.000
_cell.angle_alpha   90.00
_cell.angle_beta   90.00
_cell.angle_gamma   90.00
#
_symmetry.space_group_name_H-M   'P 1'
#
loop_
_entity.id
_entity.type
_entity.pdbx_description
1 polymer ?
#
loop_
_entity_poly.entity_id
_entity_poly.type
_entity_poly.pdbx_seq_one_letter_code
_entity_poly.pdbx_strand_id
1 'polypeptide(L)' 'MRLKREAVEAMMATRPAGTTLEEALEVFEVFASSSLTDEVYVLDDVSGKRIAIAPAALKEKYRPA' A
#
# COMPACT_ATOMS: atom_id res chain seq x y z
N MET A 1 10.01 2.98 5.90
CA MET A 1 9.42 1.95 6.80
C MET A 1 9.05 0.68 6.01
N ARG A 2 9.13 -0.51 6.62
CA ARG A 2 8.73 -1.80 6.00
C ARG A 2 7.56 -2.42 6.76
N LEU A 3 6.54 -2.85 6.04
CA LEU A 3 5.33 -3.49 6.57
C LEU A 3 5.16 -4.87 5.96
N LYS A 4 4.68 -5.84 6.74
CA LYS A 4 4.23 -7.12 6.19
C LYS A 4 2.90 -6.94 5.48
N ARG A 5 2.72 -7.63 4.36
CA ARG A 5 1.45 -7.68 3.61
C ARG A 5 0.28 -8.04 4.51
N GLU A 6 0.43 -9.06 5.35
CA GLU A 6 -0.63 -9.49 6.28
C GLU A 6 -1.06 -8.37 7.24
N ALA A 7 -0.11 -7.56 7.72
CA ALA A 7 -0.42 -6.42 8.58
C ALA A 7 -1.16 -5.32 7.81
N VAL A 8 -0.81 -5.10 6.54
CA VAL A 8 -1.53 -4.16 5.66
C VAL A 8 -2.94 -4.67 5.38
N GLU A 9 -3.13 -5.97 5.12
CA GLU A 9 -4.46 -6.56 4.91
C GLU A 9 -5.32 -6.51 6.18
N ALA A 10 -4.75 -6.76 7.36
CA ALA A 10 -5.45 -6.61 8.63
C ALA A 10 -5.87 -5.15 8.89
N MET A 11 -4.98 -4.19 8.58
CA MET A 11 -5.30 -2.77 8.63
C MET A 11 -6.44 -2.41 7.67
N MET A 12 -6.38 -2.85 6.42
CA MET A 12 -7.44 -2.63 5.43
C MET A 12 -8.78 -3.25 5.85
N ALA A 13 -8.77 -4.39 6.53
CA ALA A 13 -9.99 -5.03 7.04
C ALA A 13 -10.72 -4.19 8.09
N THR A 14 -10.04 -3.25 8.75
CA THR A 14 -10.64 -2.30 9.69
C THR A 14 -11.11 -0.99 9.04
N ARG A 15 -10.80 -0.79 7.75
CA ARG A 15 -11.19 0.41 7.00
C ARG A 15 -12.55 0.21 6.33
N PRO A 16 -13.28 1.30 6.05
CA PRO A 16 -14.49 1.25 5.25
C PRO A 16 -14.25 0.58 3.88
N ALA A 17 -15.29 -0.08 3.36
CA ALA A 17 -15.25 -0.60 1.99
C ALA A 17 -15.02 0.56 1.00
N GLY A 18 -14.11 0.34 0.04
CA GLY A 18 -13.74 1.36 -0.95
C GLY A 18 -12.57 2.26 -0.56
N THR A 19 -12.04 2.17 0.67
CA THR A 19 -10.78 2.84 1.03
C THR A 19 -9.64 2.30 0.16
N THR A 20 -8.84 3.22 -0.39
CA THR A 20 -7.66 2.88 -1.21
C THR A 20 -6.44 2.59 -0.34
N LEU A 21 -5.41 1.94 -0.90
CA LEU A 21 -4.16 1.72 -0.17
C LEU A 21 -3.42 3.05 0.09
N GLU A 22 -3.49 3.99 -0.85
CA GLU A 22 -2.95 5.34 -0.73
C GLU A 22 -3.51 6.04 0.52
N GLU A 23 -4.82 6.02 0.68
CA GLU A 23 -5.50 6.59 1.86
C GLU A 23 -5.15 5.85 3.15
N ALA A 24 -5.13 4.51 3.11
CA ALA A 24 -4.88 3.71 4.31
C ALA A 24 -3.44 3.83 4.84
N LEU A 25 -2.46 4.00 3.94
CA LEU A 25 -1.05 4.16 4.25
C LEU A 25 -0.62 5.63 4.40
N GLU A 26 -1.54 6.57 4.17
CA GLU A 26 -1.30 8.01 4.18
C GLU A 26 -0.10 8.38 3.28
N VAL A 27 -0.12 7.85 2.06
CA VAL A 27 0.91 8.08 1.04
C VAL A 27 0.32 8.77 -0.18
N PHE A 28 1.17 9.51 -0.89
CA PHE A 28 0.78 10.17 -2.13
C PHE A 28 0.46 9.16 -3.24
N GLU A 29 1.25 8.09 -3.35
CA GLU A 29 1.07 7.07 -4.38
C GLU A 29 1.61 5.72 -3.91
N VAL A 30 0.93 4.65 -4.30
CA VAL A 30 1.39 3.27 -4.11
C VAL A 30 1.85 2.72 -5.47
N PHE A 31 3.13 2.42 -5.63
CA PHE A 31 3.65 1.73 -6.81
C PHE A 31 3.45 0.22 -6.68
N ALA A 32 3.09 -0.43 -7.78
CA ALA A 32 3.00 -1.89 -7.85
C ALA A 32 4.37 -2.48 -8.22
N SER A 33 4.80 -3.50 -7.50
CA SER A 33 5.96 -4.32 -7.85
C SER A 33 5.54 -5.78 -8.03
N SER A 34 5.89 -6.36 -9.18
CA SER A 34 5.65 -7.77 -9.47
C SER A 34 6.67 -8.70 -8.77
N SER A 35 7.78 -8.15 -8.28
CA SER A 35 8.81 -8.90 -7.56
C SER A 35 8.55 -8.96 -6.05
N LEU A 36 7.63 -8.14 -5.53
CA LEU A 36 7.24 -8.17 -4.13
C LEU A 36 6.06 -9.13 -3.93
N THR A 37 6.16 -9.96 -2.90
CA THR A 37 5.16 -10.99 -2.57
C THR A 37 4.46 -10.71 -1.24
N ASP A 38 5.22 -10.38 -0.21
CA ASP A 38 4.77 -10.36 1.19
C ASP A 38 5.13 -9.08 1.96
N GLU A 39 5.72 -8.08 1.30
CA GLU A 39 6.19 -6.85 1.94
C GLU A 39 5.68 -5.60 1.22
N VAL A 40 5.39 -4.56 2.01
CA VAL A 40 5.07 -3.20 1.54
C VAL A 40 6.13 -2.26 2.11
N TYR A 41 6.74 -1.48 1.23
CA TYR A 41 7.74 -0.49 1.60
C TYR A 41 7.13 0.90 1.56
N VAL A 42 7.21 1.65 2.64
CA VAL A 42 6.84 3.05 2.70
C VAL A 42 8.11 3.88 2.70
N LEU A 43 8.21 4.83 1.77
CA LEU A 43 9.34 5.73 1.60
C LEU A 43 8.87 7.14 1.96
N ASP A 44 9.46 7.71 3.01
CA ASP A 44 8.97 8.95 3.62
C ASP A 44 9.40 10.22 2.88
N ASP A 45 10.44 10.17 2.05
CA ASP A 45 10.94 11.33 1.30
C ASP A 45 11.35 10.94 -0.13
N VAL A 46 10.38 11.00 -1.05
CA VAL A 46 10.64 10.92 -2.49
C VAL A 46 10.17 12.24 -3.11
N SER A 47 11.11 13.14 -3.35
CA SER A 47 10.84 14.51 -3.82
C SER A 47 9.83 15.27 -2.94
N GLY A 48 9.95 15.14 -1.61
CA GLY A 48 9.05 15.78 -0.64
C GLY A 48 7.67 15.11 -0.52
N LYS A 49 7.48 13.93 -1.10
CA LYS A 49 6.24 13.14 -1.01
C LYS A 49 6.54 11.77 -0.39
N ARG A 50 5.59 11.30 0.41
CA ARG A 50 5.59 9.93 0.92
C ARG A 50 5.00 9.01 -0.13
N ILE A 51 5.68 7.92 -0.48
CA ILE A 51 5.17 6.91 -1.41
C ILE A 51 5.23 5.53 -0.77
N ALA A 52 4.49 4.57 -1.32
CA ALA A 52 4.65 3.16 -0.97
C ALA A 52 4.93 2.31 -2.20
N ILE A 53 5.56 1.15 -2.01
CA ILE A 53 5.73 0.10 -3.01
C ILE A 53 5.11 -1.16 -2.43
N ALA A 54 4.12 -1.72 -3.11
CA ALA A 54 3.37 -2.88 -2.66
C ALA A 54 3.37 -4.00 -3.73
N PRO A 55 3.08 -5.26 -3.35
CA PRO A 55 2.85 -6.32 -4.31
C PRO A 55 1.76 -5.94 -5.30
N ALA A 56 1.96 -6.22 -6.59
CA ALA A 56 0.98 -5.89 -7.63
C ALA A 56 -0.42 -6.47 -7.32
N ALA A 57 -0.47 -7.73 -6.87
CA ALA A 57 -1.71 -8.38 -6.46
C ALA A 57 -2.40 -7.68 -5.28
N LEU A 58 -1.63 -7.09 -4.35
CA LEU A 58 -2.18 -6.33 -3.22
C LEU A 58 -2.78 -5.02 -3.71
N LYS A 59 -2.06 -4.28 -4.58
CA LYS A 59 -2.58 -3.02 -5.14
C LYS A 59 -3.84 -3.24 -5.96
N GLU A 60 -3.90 -4.30 -6.77
CA GLU A 60 -5.05 -4.60 -7.61
C GLU A 60 -6.30 -4.94 -6.78
N LYS A 61 -6.15 -5.69 -5.68
CA LYS A 61 -7.24 -6.04 -4.77
C LYS A 61 -7.98 -4.83 -4.17
N TYR A 62 -7.26 -3.72 -3.97
CA TYR A 62 -7.79 -2.50 -3.36
C TYR A 62 -7.81 -1.32 -4.34
N ARG A 63 -7.71 -1.59 -5.65
CA ARG A 63 -7.87 -0.56 -6.66
C ARG A 63 -9.34 -0.11 -6.66
N PRO A 64 -9.63 1.20 -6.66
CA PRO A 64 -11.00 1.68 -6.83
C PRO A 64 -11.55 1.22 -8.20
N ALA A 65 -12.83 0.86 -8.22
CA ALA A 65 -13.54 0.41 -9.42
C ALA A 65 -13.70 1.54 -10.46
#